data_AF-D8MAD4-F1
#
_entry.id   AF-D8MAD4-F1
#
_cell.length_a   1.000
_cell.length_b   1.000
_cell.length_c   1.000
_cell.angle_alpha   90.00
_cell.angle_beta   90.00
_cell.angle_gamma   90.00
#
_symmetry.space_group_name_H-M   'P 1'
#
loop_
_entity.id
_entity.type
_entity.pdbx_description
1 polymer ?
#
loop_
_entity_poly.entity_id
_entity_poly.type
_entity_poly.pdbx_seq_one_letter_code
_entity_poly.pdbx_strand_id
1 'polypeptide(L)' 'MPRYYCDYCKSYIKNDSARSRKEHIRGAKHRECVVEHYKKVFEHYLTLYEQQYGYGATK' A
#
# COMPACT_ATOMS: atom_id res chain seq x y z
N MET A 1 6.01 20.01 16.13
CA MET A 1 5.38 20.06 14.80
C MET A 1 5.22 18.62 14.30
N PRO A 2 4.00 18.14 14.02
CA PRO A 2 3.77 16.75 13.65
C PRO A 2 4.49 16.46 12.32
N ARG A 3 5.23 15.36 12.25
CA ARG A 3 5.93 14.92 11.04
C ARG A 3 5.00 14.03 10.22
N TYR A 4 4.90 14.27 8.92
CA TYR A 4 4.18 13.40 8.00
C TYR A 4 4.77 11.99 7.99
N TYR A 5 3.92 11.02 8.31
CA TYR A 5 4.17 9.59 8.21
C TYR A 5 3.45 9.06 6.97
N CYS A 6 4.14 8.28 6.15
CA CYS A 6 3.52 7.58 5.04
C CYS A 6 3.21 6.14 5.44
N ASP A 7 1.93 5.76 5.47
CA ASP A 7 1.50 4.41 5.84
C ASP A 7 1.98 3.34 4.84
N TYR A 8 2.01 3.67 3.55
CA TYR A 8 2.50 2.76 2.51
C TYR A 8 4.01 2.48 2.64
N CYS A 9 4.81 3.52 2.88
CA CYS A 9 6.27 3.40 2.99
C CYS A 9 6.76 3.08 4.41
N LYS A 10 5.86 3.11 5.41
CA LYS A 10 6.13 2.91 6.84
C LYS A 10 7.29 3.78 7.36
N SER A 11 7.34 5.04 6.93
CA SER A 11 8.45 5.93 7.24
C SER A 11 7.99 7.38 7.40
N TYR A 12 8.67 8.12 8.29
CA TYR A 12 8.53 9.56 8.39
C TYR A 12 9.33 10.27 7.29
N ILE A 13 8.74 11.33 6.73
CA ILE A 13 9.47 12.25 5.85
C ILE A 13 10.33 13.18 6.73
N LYS A 14 11.60 13.37 6.33
CA LYS A 14 12.57 14.19 7.08
C LYS A 14 12.10 15.65 7.19
N ASN A 15 11.67 16.23 6.07
CA ASN A 15 11.19 17.60 5.99
C ASN A 15 9.72 17.61 5.62
N ASP A 16 8.83 17.88 6.57
CA ASP A 16 7.39 17.89 6.31
C ASP A 16 6.92 19.19 5.66
N SER A 17 7.32 19.39 4.40
CA SER A 17 6.84 20.49 3.55
C SER A 17 5.88 19.95 2.48
N ALA A 18 4.97 20.81 2.00
CA ALA A 18 4.04 20.44 0.93
C ALA A 18 4.77 19.96 -0.34
N ARG A 19 5.94 20.53 -0.64
CA ARG A 19 6.81 20.10 -1.74
C ARG A 19 7.38 18.71 -1.48
N SER A 20 7.98 18.48 -0.30
CA SER A 20 8.58 17.18 0.04
C SER A 20 7.55 16.06 0.07
N ARG A 21 6.32 16.32 0.55
CA ARG A 21 5.21 15.37 0.46
C ARG A 21 4.84 15.03 -0.98
N LYS A 22 4.73 16.03 -1.86
CA LYS A 22 4.43 15.81 -3.29
C LYS A 22 5.54 15.00 -3.98
N GLU A 23 6.80 15.30 -3.70
CA GLU A 23 7.96 14.57 -4.24
C GLU A 23 7.97 13.13 -3.74
N HIS A 24 7.73 12.90 -2.44
CA HIS A 24 7.62 11.56 -1.86
C HIS A 24 6.53 10.72 -2.53
N ILE A 25 5.29 11.24 -2.63
CA ILE A 25 4.15 10.53 -3.22
C ILE A 25 4.41 10.19 -4.70
N ARG A 26 5.09 11.07 -5.44
CA ARG A 26 5.43 10.85 -6.85
C ARG A 26 6.63 9.91 -7.03
N GLY A 27 7.39 9.60 -5.98
CA GLY A 27 8.59 8.76 -6.05
C GLY A 27 8.28 7.30 -6.38
N ALA A 28 9.21 6.63 -7.07
CA ALA A 28 9.05 5.24 -7.51
C ALA A 28 8.76 4.27 -6.35
N LYS A 29 9.56 4.36 -5.28
CA LYS A 29 9.39 3.56 -4.05
C LYS A 29 7.98 3.67 -3.47
N HIS A 30 7.42 4.88 -3.40
CA HIS A 30 6.05 5.07 -2.88
C HIS A 30 5.02 4.37 -3.77
N ARG A 31 5.12 4.54 -5.09
CA ARG A 31 4.20 3.88 -6.05
C ARG A 31 4.29 2.36 -5.97
N GLU A 32 5.49 1.80 -5.85
CA GLU A 32 5.69 0.36 -5.66
C GLU A 32 5.04 -0.12 -4.36
N CYS A 33 5.22 0.58 -3.25
CA CYS A 33 4.57 0.25 -1.98
C CYS A 33 3.04 0.30 -2.09
N VAL A 34 2.48 1.27 -2.82
CA VAL A 34 1.04 1.39 -3.05
C VAL A 34 0.52 0.21 -3.88
N VAL A 35 1.18 -0.13 -4.99
CA VAL A 35 0.80 -1.26 -5.84
C VAL A 35 0.85 -2.56 -5.03
N GLU A 36 1.93 -2.78 -4.29
CA GLU A 36 2.12 -3.97 -3.46
C GLU A 36 1.07 -4.08 -2.35
N HIS A 37 0.68 -2.96 -1.74
CA HIS A 37 -0.39 -2.93 -0.75
C HIS A 37 -1.71 -3.41 -1.35
N TYR A 38 -2.14 -2.85 -2.49
CA TYR A 38 -3.41 -3.24 -3.10
C TYR A 38 -3.40 -4.67 -3.64
N LYS A 39 -2.26 -5.16 -4.15
CA LYS A 39 -2.11 -6.58 -4.53
C LYS A 39 -2.38 -7.50 -3.34
N LYS A 40 -1.69 -7.26 -2.21
CA LYS A 40 -1.87 -8.03 -0.98
C LYS A 40 -3.29 -7.97 -0.43
N VAL A 41 -3.91 -6.79 -0.47
CA VAL A 41 -5.31 -6.62 -0.05
C VAL A 41 -6.24 -7.44 -0.93
N PHE A 42 -6.03 -7.41 -2.25
CA PHE A 42 -6.84 -8.18 -3.20
C PHE A 42 -6.64 -9.70 -3.01
N GLU A 43 -5.40 -10.18 -2.90
CA GLU A 43 -5.09 -11.57 -2.60
C GLU A 43 -5.76 -12.04 -1.30
N HIS A 44 -5.69 -11.22 -0.25
CA HIS A 44 -6.37 -11.51 1.01
C HIS A 44 -7.89 -11.59 0.86
N TYR A 45 -8.51 -10.69 0.09
CA TYR A 45 -9.94 -10.76 -0.21
C TYR A 45 -10.33 -12.02 -0.97
N LEU A 46 -9.51 -12.43 -1.95
CA LEU A 46 -9.73 -13.69 -2.68
C LEU A 46 -9.65 -14.89 -1.73
N THR A 47 -8.63 -14.95 -0.85
CA THR A 47 -8.51 -16.03 0.14
C THR A 47 -9.72 -16.10 1.07
N LEU A 48 -10.23 -14.95 1.56
CA LEU A 48 -11.44 -14.94 2.39
C LEU A 48 -12.68 -15.42 1.62
N TYR A 49 -12.81 -15.00 0.37
CA TYR A 49 -13.91 -15.42 -0.49
C TYR A 49 -13.88 -16.94 -0.75
N GLU A 50 -12.70 -17.49 -1.02
CA GLU A 50 -12.48 -18.93 -1.16
C GLU A 50 -12.85 -19.71 0.11
N GLN A 51 -12.47 -19.21 1.30
CA GLN A 51 -12.82 -19.83 2.58
C GLN A 51 -14.32 -19.80 2.86
N GLN A 52 -15.00 -18.71 2.50
CA GLN A 52 -16.41 -18.52 2.80
C GLN A 52 -17.35 -19.26 1.83
N TYR A 53 -17.01 -19.30 0.55
CA TYR A 53 -17.91 -19.79 -0.51
C TYR A 53 -17.43 -21.06 -1.19
N GLY A 54 -16.20 -21.53 -0.91
CA GLY A 54 -15.66 -22.81 -1.35
C GLY A 54 -15.86 -23.09 -2.83
N TYR A 55 -15.00 -22.57 -3.70
CA TYR A 55 -14.96 -23.03 -5.09
C TYR A 55 -13.54 -23.28 -5.59
N GLY A 56 -13.27 -24.54 -5.93
CA GLY A 56 -12.23 -24.88 -6.88
C GLY A 56 -12.66 -24.46 -8.28
N ALA A 57 -11.92 -23.53 -8.87
CA ALA A 57 -11.72 -23.51 -10.32
C ALA A 57 -10.21 -23.67 -10.57
N THR A 58 -9.84 -24.92 -10.84
CA THR A 58 -8.62 -25.36 -11.54
C THR A 58 -7.27 -25.23 -10.79
N LYS A 59 -6.90 -26.30 -10.07
CA LYS A 59 -5.84 -27.20 -10.55
C LYS A 59 -6.30 -28.64 -10.39
#